data_AF-A0A4U2DI52-F1
#
_entry.id   AF-A0A4U2DI52-F1
#
_cell.length_a   1.000
_cell.length_b   1.000
_cell.length_c   1.000
_cell.angle_alpha   90.00
_cell.angle_beta   90.00
_cell.angle_gamma   90.00
#
_symmetry.space_group_name_H-M   'P 1'
#
loop_
_entity.id
_entity.type
_entity.pdbx_description
1 polymer ?
#
loop_
_entity_poly.entity_id
_entity_poly.type
_entity_poly.pdbx_seq_one_letter_code
_entity_poly.pdbx_strand_id
1 'polypeptide(L)'
;MAKPISFGQFKFGTRKACEEDARRRINSYSPGTIMALDDKAFFEALFTLHSEYDEKVGCGIKDIEVGLDFHRNRCLFIIRKDDS
;
A
#
# COMPACT_ATOMS: atom_id res chain seq x y z
N MET A 1 -20.06 -16.55 -3.94
CA MET A 1 -19.44 -16.34 -2.62
C MET A 1 -18.25 -15.42 -2.78
N ALA A 2 -18.16 -14.35 -1.99
CA ALA A 2 -16.97 -13.50 -1.99
C ALA A 2 -15.79 -14.29 -1.42
N LYS A 3 -14.62 -14.22 -2.07
CA LYS A 3 -13.42 -14.86 -1.56
C LYS A 3 -12.83 -13.97 -0.45
N PRO A 4 -12.57 -14.51 0.75
CA PRO A 4 -11.87 -13.77 1.78
C PRO A 4 -10.44 -13.46 1.31
N ILE A 5 -9.91 -12.32 1.75
CA ILE A 5 -8.55 -11.89 1.48
C ILE A 5 -7.81 -11.79 2.82
N SER A 6 -6.62 -12.36 2.87
CA SER A 6 -5.74 -12.29 4.04
C SER A 6 -4.30 -12.07 3.62
N PHE A 7 -3.62 -11.18 4.32
CA PHE A 7 -2.21 -10.86 4.10
C PHE A 7 -1.60 -10.32 5.41
N GLY A 8 -0.38 -10.75 5.73
CA GLY A 8 0.22 -10.49 7.03
C GLY A 8 -0.74 -10.83 8.19
N GLN A 9 -1.03 -9.84 9.03
CA GLN A 9 -1.99 -9.95 10.14
C GLN A 9 -3.43 -9.53 9.78
N PHE A 10 -3.67 -9.04 8.57
CA PHE A 10 -4.96 -8.47 8.16
C PHE A 10 -5.83 -9.51 7.47
N LYS A 11 -7.13 -9.50 7.80
CA LYS A 11 -8.14 -10.41 7.24
C LYS A 11 -9.40 -9.63 6.88
N PHE A 12 -9.86 -9.80 5.65
CA PHE A 12 -11.05 -9.19 5.11
C PHE A 12 -11.98 -10.27 4.56
N GLY A 13 -13.28 -10.16 4.87
CA GLY A 13 -14.28 -11.10 4.35
C GLY A 13 -14.50 -10.98 2.84
N THR A 14 -14.14 -9.84 2.24
CA THR A 14 -14.30 -9.59 0.80
C THR A 14 -13.17 -8.71 0.26
N ARG A 15 -12.90 -8.82 -1.05
CA ARG A 15 -12.01 -7.91 -1.78
C ARG A 15 -12.42 -6.44 -1.63
N LYS A 16 -13.72 -6.15 -1.77
CA LYS A 16 -14.27 -4.79 -1.68
C LYS A 16 -13.97 -4.16 -0.32
N ALA A 17 -14.13 -4.90 0.78
CA ALA A 17 -13.83 -4.41 2.11
C ALA A 17 -12.33 -4.07 2.28
N CYS A 18 -11.44 -4.87 1.71
CA CYS A 18 -10.01 -4.58 1.69
C CYS A 18 -9.69 -3.30 0.89
N GLU A 19 -10.30 -3.13 -0.28
CA GLU A 19 -10.12 -1.93 -1.13
C GLU A 19 -10.67 -0.67 -0.47
N GLU A 20 -11.79 -0.76 0.24
CA GLU A 20 -12.36 0.35 1.00
C GLU A 20 -11.46 0.75 2.19
N ASP A 21 -10.88 -0.21 2.90
CA ASP A 21 -9.94 0.06 3.99
C ASP A 21 -8.66 0.74 3.47
N ALA A 22 -8.08 0.19 2.39
CA ALA A 22 -6.92 0.77 1.72
C ALA A 22 -7.21 2.20 1.26
N ARG A 23 -8.36 2.43 0.61
CA ARG A 23 -8.78 3.78 0.17
C ARG A 23 -8.95 4.74 1.34
N ARG A 24 -9.53 4.28 2.45
CA ARG A 24 -9.72 5.09 3.66
C ARG A 24 -8.38 5.55 4.23
N ARG A 25 -7.39 4.65 4.31
CA ARG A 25 -6.03 4.96 4.76
C ARG A 25 -5.34 5.95 3.81
N ILE A 26 -5.36 5.72 2.50
CA ILE A 26 -4.76 6.66 1.54
C ILE A 26 -5.41 8.05 1.64
N ASN A 27 -6.73 8.09 1.85
CA ASN A 27 -7.47 9.34 1.91
C ASN A 27 -7.20 10.19 3.17
N SER A 28 -6.65 9.61 4.25
CA SER A 28 -6.26 10.37 5.43
C SER A 28 -4.94 11.13 5.26
N TYR A 29 -4.17 10.84 4.22
CA TYR A 29 -2.93 11.54 3.92
C TYR A 29 -3.13 12.63 2.86
N SER A 30 -2.41 13.74 3.06
CA SER A 30 -2.23 14.77 2.05
C SER A 30 -1.19 14.31 1.02
N PRO A 31 -1.31 14.68 -0.26
CA PRO A 31 -0.26 14.42 -1.24
C PRO A 31 1.10 14.99 -0.82
N GLY A 32 2.18 14.26 -1.09
CA GLY A 32 3.54 14.59 -0.67
C GLY A 32 3.87 14.18 0.78
N THR A 33 3.00 13.41 1.43
CA THR A 33 3.19 13.00 2.84
C THR A 33 3.72 11.58 2.91
N ILE A 34 4.71 11.36 3.78
CA ILE A 34 5.18 10.02 4.14
C ILE A 34 4.16 9.35 5.07
N MET A 35 3.81 8.12 4.73
CA MET A 35 2.84 7.33 5.46
C MET A 35 3.35 6.96 6.86
N ALA A 36 2.45 6.94 7.85
CA ALA A 36 2.80 6.48 9.20
C ALA A 36 3.15 4.99 9.22
N LEU A 37 3.96 4.58 10.20
CA LEU A 37 4.49 3.21 10.30
C LEU A 37 3.40 2.13 10.30
N ASP A 38 2.27 2.37 10.99
CA ASP A 38 1.17 1.42 11.08
C ASP A 38 0.48 1.19 9.72
N ASP A 39 0.25 2.27 8.97
CA ASP A 39 -0.33 2.17 7.62
C ASP A 39 0.70 1.62 6.63
N LYS A 40 1.96 1.99 6.77
CA LYS A 40 3.05 1.42 5.99
C LYS A 40 3.08 -0.11 6.13
N ALA A 41 3.05 -0.63 7.35
CA ALA A 41 3.03 -2.07 7.60
C ALA A 41 1.81 -2.77 6.94
N PHE A 42 0.66 -2.08 6.88
CA PHE A 42 -0.50 -2.56 6.14
C PHE A 42 -0.23 -2.69 4.64
N PHE A 43 0.32 -1.65 4.00
CA PHE A 43 0.59 -1.68 2.57
C PHE A 43 1.76 -2.57 2.19
N GLU A 44 2.80 -2.66 3.01
CA GLU A 44 3.88 -3.62 2.83
C GLU A 44 3.35 -5.05 2.80
N ALA A 45 2.50 -5.41 3.77
CA ALA A 45 1.84 -6.71 3.79
C ALA A 45 0.87 -6.90 2.61
N LEU A 46 0.20 -5.83 2.16
CA LEU A 46 -0.68 -5.90 0.98
C LEU A 46 0.11 -6.16 -0.30
N PHE A 47 1.28 -5.52 -0.45
CA PHE A 47 2.12 -5.68 -1.63
C PHE A 47 2.67 -7.10 -1.79
N THR A 48 2.85 -7.87 -0.71
CA THR A 48 3.28 -9.28 -0.81
C THR A 48 2.30 -10.17 -1.56
N LEU A 49 1.05 -9.72 -1.76
CA LEU A 49 0.07 -10.44 -2.58
C LEU A 49 0.29 -10.23 -4.09
N HIS A 50 1.11 -9.26 -4.49
CA HIS A 50 1.38 -8.96 -5.88
C HIS A 50 2.50 -9.87 -6.42
N SER A 51 2.32 -10.47 -7.59
CA SER A 51 3.31 -11.39 -8.19
C SER A 51 4.66 -10.72 -8.50
N GLU A 52 4.63 -9.42 -8.78
CA GLU A 52 5.82 -8.57 -9.03
C GLU A 52 6.40 -7.95 -7.75
N TYR A 53 6.05 -8.45 -6.56
CA TYR A 53 6.51 -7.88 -5.28
C TYR A 53 8.04 -7.77 -5.22
N ASP A 54 8.74 -8.86 -5.55
CA ASP A 54 10.21 -8.91 -5.49
C ASP A 54 10.86 -7.91 -6.46
N GLU A 55 10.25 -7.68 -7.63
CA GLU A 55 10.73 -6.72 -8.63
C GLU A 55 10.52 -5.26 -8.17
N LYS A 56 9.36 -4.97 -7.55
CA LYS A 56 8.99 -3.62 -7.09
C LYS A 56 9.71 -3.20 -5.82
N VAL A 57 9.94 -4.14 -4.91
CA VAL A 57 10.58 -3.88 -3.62
C VAL A 57 12.10 -3.91 -3.73
N GLY A 58 12.66 -4.81 -4.55
CA GLY A 58 14.10 -4.97 -4.71
C GLY A 58 14.84 -5.11 -3.37
N CYS A 59 15.61 -4.09 -2.99
CA CYS A 59 16.41 -4.08 -1.75
C CYS A 59 15.59 -3.82 -0.46
N GLY A 60 14.30 -3.55 -0.57
CA GLY A 60 13.40 -3.30 0.56
C GLY A 60 12.75 -1.93 0.52
N ILE A 61 11.61 -1.81 1.20
CA ILE A 61 10.86 -0.55 1.34
C ILE A 61 11.48 0.27 2.47
N LYS A 62 11.96 1.49 2.15
CA LYS A 62 12.40 2.49 3.13
C LYS A 62 11.19 3.19 3.71
N ASP A 63 10.34 3.74 2.84
CA ASP A 63 9.12 4.47 3.19
C ASP A 63 8.09 4.38 2.06
N ILE A 64 6.86 4.80 2.35
CA ILE A 64 5.79 4.90 1.35
C ILE A 64 5.27 6.33 1.37
N GLU A 65 5.31 7.01 0.23
CA GLU A 65 4.75 8.36 0.06
C GLU A 65 3.38 8.29 -0.60
N VAL A 66 2.43 9.08 -0.10
CA VAL A 66 1.16 9.32 -0.79
C VAL A 66 1.34 10.51 -1.71
N GLY A 67 1.29 10.29 -3.01
CA GLY A 67 1.43 11.34 -4.04
C GLY A 67 0.23 11.40 -4.97
N LEU A 68 0.30 12.29 -5.96
CA LEU A 68 -0.69 12.37 -7.04
C LEU A 68 -0.11 11.81 -8.33
N ASP A 69 -0.91 11.06 -9.08
CA ASP A 69 -0.60 10.73 -10.47
C ASP A 69 -0.85 11.93 -11.41
N PHE A 70 -0.58 11.74 -12.71
CA PHE A 70 -0.82 12.74 -13.75
C PHE A 70 -2.29 13.21 -13.83
N HIS A 71 -3.24 12.38 -13.39
CA HIS A 71 -4.67 12.67 -13.37
C HIS A 71 -5.17 13.17 -12.01
N ARG A 72 -4.26 13.48 -11.06
CA ARG A 72 -4.57 13.91 -9.68
C ARG A 72 -5.30 12.85 -8.84
N ASN A 73 -5.15 11.57 -9.17
CA ASN A 73 -5.54 10.48 -8.29
C ASN A 73 -4.46 10.24 -7.25
N ARG A 74 -4.86 9.87 -6.03
CA ARG A 74 -3.91 9.53 -4.97
C ARG A 74 -3.31 8.15 -5.25
N CYS A 75 -1.99 8.10 -5.31
CA CYS A 75 -1.21 6.90 -5.55
C CYS A 75 -0.15 6.72 -4.46
N LEU A 76 0.28 5.47 -4.28
CA LEU A 76 1.36 5.11 -3.36
C LEU A 76 2.66 5.01 -4.15
N PHE A 77 3.68 5.73 -3.69
CA PHE A 77 5.02 5.69 -4.22
C PHE A 77 5.91 4.96 -3.20
N ILE A 78 6.53 3.87 -3.63
CA ILE A 78 7.45 3.09 -2.79
C ILE A 78 8.81 3.77 -2.86
N ILE A 79 9.32 4.23 -1.73
CA ILE A 79 10.70 4.72 -1.59
C ILE A 79 11.55 3.53 -1.18
N ARG A 80 12.52 3.13 -2.00
CA ARG A 80 13.36 1.96 -1.72
C ARG A 80 14.54 2.32 -0.79
N LYS A 81 15.12 1.32 -0.13
CA LYS A 81 16.27 1.50 0.79
C LYS A 81 17.55 1.96 0.10
N ASP A 82 17.66 1.78 -1.21
CA ASP A 82 18.76 2.28 -2.03
C ASP A 82 18.56 3.74 -2.48
N ASP A 83 17.56 4.45 -1.92
CA ASP A 83 17.18 5.83 -2.29
C ASP A 83 16.86 6.01 -3.78
N SER A 84 16.42 4.93 -4.45
CA SER A 84 15.94 4.92 -5.83
C SER A 84 14.43 4.99 -5.98
#